data_AF-A0A9I9DSB4-F1
#
_entry.id   AF-A0A9I9DSB4-F1
#
_cell.length_a   1.000
_cell.length_b   1.000
_cell.length_c   1.000
_cell.angle_alpha   90.00
_cell.angle_beta   90.00
_cell.angle_gamma   90.00
#
_symmetry.space_group_name_H-M   'P 1'
#
loop_
_entity.id
_entity.type
_entity.pdbx_description
1 polymer ?
#
loop_
_entity_poly.entity_id
_entity_poly.type
_entity_poly.pdbx_seq_one_letter_code
_entity_poly.pdbx_strand_id
1 'polypeptide(L)'
;MAFIGMRSIQTLPLLFHPAVLFSRRKKIMYFSVKASQSQTATQEKQRPIAISPHFDKQIIDKISKDYEAIIGIETHVQLSTLTKAFCSCPYNYGSSPNTNICPICMGLPGALPVLNSKVIESAVKLGLALNCSLSFNSKFDRKQYFYPDLPKGYQISQFDVPIASGGYIDLDLPIEYGGGHRRFGITRVHMEEDAGKLLHSESGSYSQEMTLAGVPLLEIVSEPDMRTGIEAAEYAAELQRLVRYLGVSNGNMQEGSLRCDVNVSVRPIGQSQFGTKVEIKNLNSFSSVSRAIDFEISRQVLLHSQGQSDQIVQETRLWEEGAQKTITMRKKEGLSDYRYFPEPDLPEVILTKEYVDNIHDSLPELPEMKRRRYESMGLSMQDVLFLANDISVAEFFDATIARGAEVKLAANWIMGDIAAYMKNEKLTINDIKLTPQELAELIASIKGGTISGKIGKEATKGGTVKGLIKEKDLVQANIVVALGEARIADPAEIEKMVEKVLVENPKQLEQYRGGKTKLQGFFAGQVMKASKGKANPGLLNKILLEKLNAKS
;
A
#
# COMPACT_ATOMS: atom_id res chain seq x y z
N MET A 1 -80.13 -20.59 30.07
CA MET A 1 -81.51 -20.12 30.29
C MET A 1 -81.67 -18.82 29.50
N ALA A 2 -82.11 -18.92 28.24
CA ALA A 2 -83.49 -18.70 27.77
C ALA A 2 -83.70 -17.22 27.37
N PHE A 3 -83.68 -16.87 26.07
CA PHE A 3 -84.81 -16.85 25.10
C PHE A 3 -85.80 -15.68 25.41
N ILE A 4 -86.25 -14.78 24.53
CA ILE A 4 -86.78 -14.87 23.16
C ILE A 4 -86.88 -13.45 22.54
N GLY A 5 -86.81 -13.36 21.21
CA GLY A 5 -87.31 -12.22 20.42
C GLY A 5 -87.11 -12.40 18.91
N MET A 6 -87.90 -13.27 18.28
CA MET A 6 -87.69 -13.81 16.92
C MET A 6 -88.71 -13.26 15.89
N ARG A 7 -88.30 -13.18 14.60
CA ARG A 7 -89.05 -13.26 13.29
C ARG A 7 -89.36 -11.93 12.57
N SER A 8 -89.27 -11.80 11.24
CA SER A 8 -89.49 -12.76 10.11
C SER A 8 -88.82 -12.26 8.79
N ILE A 9 -88.03 -13.05 8.03
CA ILE A 9 -88.29 -13.91 6.81
C ILE A 9 -88.69 -13.17 5.51
N GLN A 10 -87.93 -13.42 4.43
CA GLN A 10 -88.31 -13.79 3.02
C GLN A 10 -87.29 -13.17 2.02
N THR A 11 -86.79 -13.74 0.92
CA THR A 11 -86.74 -15.06 0.23
C THR A 11 -85.75 -14.86 -0.94
N LEU A 12 -84.91 -15.85 -1.29
CA LEU A 12 -84.16 -15.88 -2.56
C LEU A 12 -85.01 -16.53 -3.67
N PRO A 13 -84.79 -16.19 -4.95
CA PRO A 13 -84.19 -17.21 -5.84
C PRO A 13 -83.23 -16.68 -6.94
N LEU A 14 -82.44 -17.62 -7.48
CA LEU A 14 -81.50 -17.52 -8.61
C LEU A 14 -82.15 -17.16 -9.96
N LEU A 15 -81.37 -16.65 -10.93
CA LEU A 15 -81.17 -17.21 -12.29
C LEU A 15 -80.18 -16.37 -13.17
N PHE A 16 -79.22 -17.11 -13.77
CA PHE A 16 -78.34 -16.96 -14.95
C PHE A 16 -78.24 -15.69 -15.87
N HIS A 17 -76.98 -15.31 -16.15
CA HIS A 17 -76.24 -14.82 -17.37
C HIS A 17 -76.96 -14.13 -18.57
N PRO A 18 -76.30 -13.26 -19.40
CA PRO A 18 -74.90 -13.38 -19.89
C PRO A 18 -74.07 -12.08 -20.09
N ALA A 19 -72.82 -12.27 -20.53
CA ALA A 19 -71.80 -11.27 -20.84
C ALA A 19 -72.16 -10.30 -21.98
N VAL A 20 -71.74 -9.03 -21.85
CA VAL A 20 -71.57 -8.09 -22.96
C VAL A 20 -70.27 -7.32 -22.79
N LEU A 21 -69.38 -7.47 -23.77
CA LEU A 21 -68.16 -6.69 -23.96
C LEU A 21 -68.48 -5.20 -24.13
N PHE A 22 -67.87 -4.34 -23.30
CA PHE A 22 -67.64 -2.94 -23.68
C PHE A 22 -66.21 -2.53 -23.33
N SER A 23 -65.40 -2.43 -24.39
CA SER A 23 -64.12 -1.76 -24.46
C SER A 23 -64.23 -0.31 -23.96
N ARG A 24 -63.71 -0.03 -22.76
CA ARG A 24 -63.43 1.35 -22.33
C ARG A 24 -61.99 1.69 -22.66
N ARG A 25 -61.79 2.35 -23.81
CA ARG A 25 -60.59 3.16 -24.09
C ARG A 25 -60.44 4.22 -23.00
N LYS A 26 -59.60 3.99 -22.00
CA LYS A 26 -59.08 5.07 -21.16
C LYS A 26 -58.03 5.82 -21.98
N LYS A 27 -58.40 6.99 -22.51
CA LYS A 27 -57.44 8.01 -22.95
C LYS A 27 -56.61 8.42 -21.73
N ILE A 28 -55.40 7.89 -21.61
CA ILE A 28 -54.40 8.44 -20.70
C ILE A 28 -53.91 9.72 -21.36
N MET A 29 -54.25 10.87 -20.77
CA MET A 29 -53.65 12.16 -21.14
C MET A 29 -52.20 12.14 -20.64
N TYR A 30 -51.25 11.89 -21.54
CA TYR A 30 -49.84 12.14 -21.28
C TYR A 30 -49.61 13.65 -21.30
N PHE A 31 -49.53 14.29 -20.14
CA PHE A 31 -48.89 15.59 -20.03
C PHE A 31 -47.39 15.33 -19.96
N SER A 32 -46.67 15.53 -21.07
CA SER A 32 -45.21 15.63 -21.01
C SER A 32 -44.85 17.07 -20.65
N VAL A 33 -44.26 17.28 -19.48
CA VAL A 33 -43.48 18.50 -19.26
C VAL A 33 -42.16 18.29 -20.00
N LYS A 34 -41.99 18.95 -21.14
CA LYS A 34 -40.65 19.13 -21.71
C LYS A 34 -39.88 19.96 -20.69
N ALA A 35 -38.81 19.41 -20.12
CA ALA A 35 -37.79 20.24 -19.52
C ALA A 35 -37.36 21.23 -20.59
N SER A 36 -37.64 22.52 -20.38
CA SER A 36 -36.87 23.56 -21.06
C SER A 36 -35.42 23.19 -20.82
N GLN A 37 -34.65 23.05 -21.90
CA GLN A 37 -33.20 22.94 -21.81
C GLN A 37 -32.76 23.95 -20.73
N SER A 38 -32.31 23.45 -19.58
CA SER A 38 -31.43 24.25 -18.77
C SER A 38 -30.31 24.58 -19.75
N GLN A 39 -30.19 25.86 -20.08
CA GLN A 39 -29.00 26.37 -20.69
C GLN A 39 -27.90 26.12 -19.66
N THR A 40 -27.37 24.90 -19.60
CA THR A 40 -25.95 24.73 -19.35
C THR A 40 -25.32 25.60 -20.41
N ALA A 41 -24.76 26.72 -19.94
CA ALA A 41 -24.06 27.68 -20.76
C ALA A 41 -23.27 26.88 -21.78
N THR A 42 -23.65 27.08 -23.04
CA THR A 42 -23.03 26.44 -24.19
C THR A 42 -21.54 26.62 -23.98
N GLN A 43 -20.80 25.51 -23.92
CA GLN A 43 -19.35 25.54 -23.99
C GLN A 43 -19.02 26.43 -25.19
N GLU A 44 -18.62 27.67 -24.95
CA GLU A 44 -17.71 28.30 -25.86
C GLU A 44 -16.59 27.28 -26.00
N LYS A 45 -16.44 26.73 -27.19
CA LYS A 45 -15.21 26.05 -27.60
C LYS A 45 -14.10 27.10 -27.49
N GLN A 46 -13.65 27.34 -26.26
CA GLN A 46 -12.30 27.81 -26.03
C GLN A 46 -11.45 26.79 -26.75
N ARG A 47 -10.78 27.25 -27.81
CA ARG A 47 -9.76 26.45 -28.48
C ARG A 47 -8.91 25.87 -27.36
N PRO A 48 -8.76 24.53 -27.24
CA PRO A 48 -7.78 24.01 -26.33
C PRO A 48 -6.48 24.70 -26.73
N ILE A 49 -5.91 25.48 -25.80
CA ILE A 49 -4.53 25.91 -25.97
C ILE A 49 -3.80 24.58 -26.05
N ALA A 50 -3.34 24.25 -27.25
CA ALA A 50 -2.48 23.10 -27.46
C ALA A 50 -1.19 23.45 -26.72
N ILE A 51 -1.13 23.07 -25.44
CA ILE A 51 0.11 23.09 -24.70
C ILE A 51 0.95 21.99 -25.34
N SER A 52 1.93 22.42 -26.14
CA SER A 52 2.79 21.55 -26.92
C SER A 52 3.42 20.49 -26.01
N PRO A 53 3.40 19.20 -26.36
CA PRO A 53 3.86 18.11 -25.50
C PRO A 53 5.38 18.03 -25.32
N HIS A 54 6.13 18.99 -25.87
CA HIS A 54 7.55 19.16 -25.59
C HIS A 54 7.76 20.37 -24.68
N PHE A 55 7.52 20.17 -23.38
CA PHE A 55 8.04 21.08 -22.36
C PHE A 55 9.55 20.87 -22.26
N ASP A 56 10.33 21.93 -22.46
CA ASP A 56 11.76 21.87 -22.20
C ASP A 56 11.96 21.78 -20.69
N LYS A 57 12.21 20.55 -20.21
CA LYS A 57 12.37 20.22 -18.79
C LYS A 57 13.39 21.14 -18.10
N GLN A 58 14.42 21.59 -18.82
CA GLN A 58 15.43 22.51 -18.29
C GLN A 58 14.87 23.90 -17.94
N ILE A 59 13.88 24.39 -18.69
CA ILE A 59 13.24 25.69 -18.41
C ILE A 59 12.36 25.58 -17.17
N ILE A 60 11.58 24.51 -17.06
CA ILE A 60 10.74 24.27 -15.87
C ILE A 60 11.62 24.08 -14.64
N ASP A 61 12.67 23.26 -14.71
CA ASP A 61 13.60 23.05 -13.60
C ASP A 61 14.30 24.35 -13.16
N LYS A 62 14.47 25.32 -14.08
CA LYS A 62 15.02 26.63 -13.76
C LYS A 62 13.99 27.54 -13.06
N ILE A 63 12.77 27.61 -13.57
CA ILE A 63 11.71 28.48 -13.02
C ILE A 63 11.17 27.93 -11.70
N SER A 64 11.07 26.60 -11.56
CA SER A 64 10.63 25.94 -10.33
C SER A 64 11.50 26.26 -9.12
N LYS A 65 12.73 26.77 -9.30
CA LYS A 65 13.59 27.21 -8.19
C LYS A 65 13.10 28.47 -7.49
N ASP A 66 12.22 29.24 -8.10
CA ASP A 66 11.66 30.47 -7.54
C ASP A 66 10.35 30.21 -6.77
N TYR A 67 9.87 28.97 -6.76
CA TYR A 67 8.60 28.56 -6.17
C TYR A 67 8.78 27.39 -5.20
N GLU A 68 7.88 27.30 -4.22
CA GLU A 68 7.72 26.12 -3.38
C GLU A 68 6.31 25.53 -3.54
N ALA A 69 6.23 24.20 -3.57
CA ALA A 69 4.97 23.48 -3.56
C ALA A 69 4.54 23.20 -2.12
N ILE A 70 3.24 23.27 -1.87
CA ILE A 70 2.59 22.96 -0.60
C ILE A 70 1.59 21.86 -0.89
N ILE A 71 1.85 20.68 -0.33
CA ILE A 71 1.11 19.46 -0.63
C ILE A 71 0.53 18.88 0.65
N GLY A 72 -0.76 18.59 0.63
CA GLY A 72 -1.46 17.82 1.66
C GLY A 72 -2.20 16.64 1.05
N ILE A 73 -2.35 15.56 1.81
CA ILE A 73 -3.00 14.34 1.34
C ILE A 73 -4.15 13.98 2.28
N GLU A 74 -5.29 13.67 1.68
CA GLU A 74 -6.45 13.05 2.32
C GLU A 74 -6.42 11.56 1.95
N THR A 75 -6.24 10.71 2.95
CA THR A 75 -6.14 9.26 2.74
C THR A 75 -7.34 8.56 3.37
N HIS A 76 -8.08 7.80 2.57
CA HIS A 76 -9.14 6.93 3.07
C HIS A 76 -8.62 5.49 3.17
N VAL A 77 -8.72 4.91 4.36
CA VAL A 77 -8.34 3.54 4.67
C VAL A 77 -9.61 2.73 4.94
N GLN A 78 -9.88 1.74 4.10
CA GLN A 78 -10.95 0.79 4.34
C GLN A 78 -10.54 -0.23 5.39
N LEU A 79 -11.31 -0.34 6.46
CA LEU A 79 -10.99 -1.24 7.57
C LEU A 79 -11.33 -2.70 7.25
N SER A 80 -10.46 -3.61 7.69
CA SER A 80 -10.64 -5.06 7.57
C SER A 80 -11.49 -5.62 8.71
N THR A 81 -12.70 -5.10 8.89
CA THR A 81 -13.66 -5.60 9.89
C THR A 81 -14.58 -6.68 9.33
N LEU A 82 -15.09 -7.54 10.22
CA LEU A 82 -16.04 -8.59 9.84
C LEU A 82 -17.41 -8.04 9.39
N THR A 83 -17.88 -6.98 10.05
CA THR A 83 -19.15 -6.31 9.74
C THR A 83 -18.91 -4.86 9.34
N LYS A 84 -19.88 -4.28 8.65
CA LYS A 84 -19.94 -2.85 8.27
C LYS A 84 -19.89 -1.91 9.47
N ALA A 85 -19.72 -0.62 9.22
CA ALA A 85 -19.50 0.41 10.23
C ALA A 85 -20.70 0.58 11.17
N PHE A 86 -21.91 0.51 10.60
CA PHE A 86 -23.15 0.87 11.28
C PHE A 86 -24.24 -0.23 11.21
N CYS A 87 -23.91 -1.43 10.72
CA CYS A 87 -24.83 -2.55 10.64
C CYS A 87 -24.10 -3.90 10.66
N SER A 88 -24.85 -5.01 10.77
CA SER A 88 -24.32 -6.37 10.90
C SER A 88 -24.00 -7.05 9.56
N CYS A 89 -24.12 -6.36 8.42
CA CYS A 89 -23.76 -6.95 7.13
C CYS A 89 -22.25 -7.19 7.05
N PRO A 90 -21.80 -8.32 6.50
CA PRO A 90 -20.39 -8.51 6.19
C PRO A 90 -19.98 -7.72 4.95
N TYR A 91 -18.68 -7.53 4.77
CA TYR A 91 -18.12 -7.09 3.50
C TYR A 91 -16.87 -7.90 3.18
N ASN A 92 -16.83 -8.46 1.97
CA ASN A 92 -15.64 -9.08 1.41
C ASN A 92 -15.46 -8.52 0.00
N TYR A 93 -14.23 -8.15 -0.34
CA TYR A 93 -13.89 -7.72 -1.70
C TYR A 93 -14.26 -8.82 -2.72
N GLY A 94 -14.83 -8.41 -3.85
CA GLY A 94 -15.27 -9.33 -4.90
C GLY A 94 -16.57 -10.09 -4.63
N SER A 95 -17.32 -9.75 -3.56
CA SER A 95 -18.65 -10.30 -3.33
C SER A 95 -19.60 -9.97 -4.49
N SER A 96 -20.60 -10.82 -4.71
CA SER A 96 -21.62 -10.56 -5.73
C SER A 96 -22.39 -9.26 -5.41
N PRO A 97 -22.67 -8.41 -6.42
CA PRO A 97 -23.32 -7.13 -6.20
C PRO A 97 -24.64 -7.24 -5.43
N ASN A 98 -24.85 -6.34 -4.46
CA ASN A 98 -26.10 -6.21 -3.71
C ASN A 98 -26.53 -7.46 -2.91
N THR A 99 -25.59 -8.38 -2.61
CA THR A 99 -25.89 -9.57 -1.78
C THR A 99 -25.71 -9.34 -0.28
N ASN A 100 -24.80 -8.44 0.09
CA ASN A 100 -24.46 -8.13 1.49
C ASN A 100 -25.00 -6.74 1.90
N ILE A 101 -26.33 -6.58 1.82
CA ILE A 101 -27.03 -5.33 2.12
C ILE A 101 -28.17 -5.56 3.12
N CYS A 102 -28.57 -4.49 3.82
CA CYS A 102 -29.68 -4.49 4.76
C CYS A 102 -30.38 -3.12 4.77
N PRO A 103 -31.53 -2.99 5.44
CA PRO A 103 -32.25 -1.72 5.55
C PRO A 103 -31.40 -0.54 6.02
N ILE A 104 -30.43 -0.76 6.91
CA ILE A 104 -29.56 0.30 7.46
C ILE A 104 -28.60 0.85 6.39
N CYS A 105 -27.80 -0.01 5.75
CA CYS A 105 -26.84 0.45 4.75
C CYS A 105 -27.51 0.92 3.45
N MET A 106 -28.76 0.50 3.21
CA MET A 106 -29.60 1.02 2.13
C MET A 106 -30.34 2.31 2.48
N GLY A 107 -30.31 2.77 3.74
CA GLY A 107 -31.02 3.97 4.16
C GLY A 107 -32.56 3.84 4.05
N LEU A 108 -33.12 2.66 4.29
CA LEU A 108 -34.57 2.49 4.25
C LEU A 108 -35.27 3.23 5.41
N PRO A 109 -36.51 3.70 5.22
CA PRO A 109 -37.26 4.38 6.27
C PRO A 109 -37.36 3.56 7.56
N GLY A 110 -37.04 4.20 8.69
CA GLY A 110 -37.09 3.58 10.03
C GLY A 110 -35.83 2.79 10.43
N ALA A 111 -34.80 2.72 9.59
CA ALA A 111 -33.54 2.10 9.96
C ALA A 111 -32.67 3.03 10.83
N LEU A 112 -31.97 2.47 11.81
CA LEU A 112 -31.06 3.19 12.71
C LEU A 112 -29.65 2.57 12.68
N PRO A 113 -28.58 3.39 12.69
CA PRO A 113 -27.20 2.92 12.72
C PRO A 113 -26.82 2.32 14.09
N VAL A 114 -25.96 1.29 14.08
CA VAL A 114 -25.33 0.73 15.27
C VAL A 114 -23.83 0.61 15.04
N LEU A 115 -23.05 1.41 15.75
CA LEU A 115 -21.60 1.50 15.58
C LEU A 115 -20.88 0.18 15.92
N ASN A 116 -20.02 -0.25 15.01
CA ASN A 116 -19.15 -1.40 15.17
C ASN A 116 -17.94 -1.07 16.06
N SER A 117 -17.80 -1.78 17.18
CA SER A 117 -16.72 -1.57 18.15
C SER A 117 -15.31 -1.76 17.59
N LYS A 118 -15.14 -2.60 16.55
CA LYS A 118 -13.84 -2.79 15.89
C LYS A 118 -13.40 -1.59 15.06
N VAL A 119 -14.33 -0.72 14.67
CA VAL A 119 -14.01 0.56 14.01
C VAL A 119 -13.35 1.50 15.00
N ILE A 120 -13.89 1.60 16.22
CA ILE A 120 -13.31 2.40 17.31
C ILE A 120 -11.91 1.86 17.66
N GLU A 121 -11.78 0.55 17.86
CA GLU A 121 -10.49 -0.09 18.18
C GLU A 121 -9.44 0.23 17.11
N SER A 122 -9.81 0.11 15.83
CA SER A 122 -8.91 0.40 14.70
C SER A 122 -8.53 1.88 14.63
N ALA A 123 -9.48 2.77 14.91
CA ALA A 123 -9.25 4.22 14.94
C ALA A 123 -8.29 4.63 16.06
N VAL A 124 -8.47 4.06 17.27
CA VAL A 124 -7.58 4.29 18.41
C VAL A 124 -6.18 3.73 18.12
N LYS A 125 -6.06 2.52 17.57
CA LYS A 125 -4.77 1.93 17.15
C LYS A 125 -4.04 2.86 16.18
N LEU A 126 -4.71 3.32 15.13
CA LEU A 126 -4.11 4.19 14.14
C LEU A 126 -3.77 5.57 14.71
N GLY A 127 -4.64 6.14 15.54
CA GLY A 127 -4.39 7.42 16.22
C GLY A 127 -3.14 7.37 17.10
N LEU A 128 -2.99 6.33 17.92
CA LEU A 128 -1.79 6.12 18.74
C LEU A 128 -0.53 5.92 17.88
N ALA A 129 -0.63 5.10 16.84
CA ALA A 129 0.49 4.81 15.94
C ALA A 129 0.96 6.04 15.12
N LEU A 130 0.05 6.99 14.89
CA LEU A 130 0.33 8.29 14.27
C LEU A 130 0.66 9.38 15.31
N ASN A 131 0.93 9.01 16.56
CA ASN A 131 1.27 9.93 17.64
C ASN A 131 0.22 11.05 17.85
N CYS A 132 -1.05 10.80 17.51
CA CYS A 132 -2.13 11.76 17.66
C CYS A 132 -2.59 11.86 19.12
N SER A 133 -3.14 13.02 19.48
CA SER A 133 -3.94 13.17 20.68
C SER A 133 -5.33 12.58 20.46
N LEU A 134 -5.72 11.60 21.28
CA LEU A 134 -7.04 10.98 21.22
C LEU A 134 -8.11 11.84 21.94
N SER A 135 -9.29 11.91 21.34
CA SER A 135 -10.47 12.52 21.96
C SER A 135 -11.18 11.49 22.84
N PHE A 136 -11.14 11.68 24.15
CA PHE A 136 -11.84 10.81 25.11
C PHE A 136 -13.37 10.92 25.02
N ASN A 137 -13.86 12.02 24.45
CA ASN A 137 -15.22 12.17 24.01
C ASN A 137 -15.22 12.62 22.55
N SER A 138 -15.80 11.82 21.66
CA SER A 138 -15.94 12.15 20.24
C SER A 138 -17.35 11.84 19.77
N LYS A 139 -17.77 12.43 18.65
CA LYS A 139 -19.13 12.28 18.13
C LYS A 139 -19.13 12.03 16.63
N PHE A 140 -20.24 11.51 16.15
CA PHE A 140 -20.53 11.40 14.73
C PHE A 140 -21.40 12.57 14.27
N ASP A 141 -21.29 12.88 12.98
CA ASP A 141 -21.97 13.96 12.30
C ASP A 141 -22.50 13.45 10.95
N ARG A 142 -23.57 14.10 10.46
CA ARG A 142 -24.09 13.86 9.11
C ARG A 142 -23.47 14.84 8.13
N LYS A 143 -22.70 14.32 7.17
CA LYS A 143 -22.23 15.05 5.98
C LYS A 143 -23.28 14.94 4.89
N GLN A 144 -24.06 15.99 4.66
CA GLN A 144 -25.21 15.93 3.74
C GLN A 144 -24.79 16.18 2.29
N TYR A 145 -25.07 15.22 1.41
CA TYR A 145 -25.01 15.41 -0.03
C TYR A 145 -25.85 14.36 -0.74
N PHE A 146 -26.40 14.74 -1.90
CA PHE A 146 -27.23 13.86 -2.71
C PHE A 146 -26.40 13.27 -3.83
N TYR A 147 -26.20 11.95 -3.78
CA TYR A 147 -25.60 11.21 -4.87
C TYR A 147 -26.19 9.80 -4.93
N PRO A 148 -26.35 9.19 -6.13
CA PRO A 148 -27.08 7.92 -6.25
C PRO A 148 -26.43 6.72 -5.55
N ASP A 149 -25.17 6.79 -5.18
CA ASP A 149 -24.48 5.76 -4.40
C ASP A 149 -24.65 5.90 -2.86
N LEU A 150 -25.27 6.99 -2.41
CA LEU A 150 -25.48 7.30 -1.01
C LEU A 150 -26.98 7.47 -0.74
N PRO A 151 -27.72 6.35 -0.58
CA PRO A 151 -29.18 6.38 -0.55
C PRO A 151 -29.76 7.11 0.68
N LYS A 152 -28.99 7.25 1.76
CA LYS A 152 -29.38 8.02 2.95
C LYS A 152 -29.50 9.53 2.70
N GLY A 153 -28.84 10.05 1.65
CA GLY A 153 -28.71 11.50 1.40
C GLY A 153 -27.74 12.20 2.36
N TYR A 154 -27.05 11.44 3.21
CA TYR A 154 -25.96 11.88 4.08
C TYR A 154 -25.03 10.70 4.39
N GLN A 155 -23.75 11.01 4.61
CA GLN A 155 -22.73 10.09 5.05
C GLN A 155 -22.51 10.31 6.55
N ILE A 156 -22.50 9.25 7.33
CA ILE A 156 -22.10 9.32 8.74
C ILE A 156 -20.57 9.42 8.79
N SER A 157 -20.06 10.52 9.35
CA SER A 157 -18.63 10.83 9.47
C SER A 157 -18.39 11.54 10.83
N GLN A 158 -17.23 12.16 11.05
CA GLN A 158 -17.01 13.04 12.19
C GLN A 158 -16.53 14.40 11.69
N PHE A 159 -17.06 15.50 12.22
CA PHE A 159 -16.68 16.85 11.78
C PHE A 159 -15.75 17.53 12.78
N ASP A 160 -16.27 18.23 13.77
CA ASP A 160 -15.54 19.10 14.70
C ASP A 160 -14.81 18.35 15.83
N VAL A 161 -15.30 17.17 16.24
CA VAL A 161 -14.67 16.36 17.30
C VAL A 161 -14.29 14.98 16.77
N PRO A 162 -13.18 14.86 16.00
CA PRO A 162 -12.69 13.58 15.52
C PRO A 162 -12.14 12.73 16.66
N ILE A 163 -12.04 11.42 16.44
CA ILE A 163 -11.46 10.48 17.42
C ILE A 163 -9.99 10.74 17.72
N ALA A 164 -9.21 11.27 16.76
CA ALA A 164 -7.82 11.64 16.98
C ALA A 164 -7.42 12.89 16.17
N SER A 165 -6.54 13.71 16.73
CA SER A 165 -6.04 14.94 16.09
C SER A 165 -4.62 15.29 16.52
N GLY A 166 -3.93 16.10 15.70
CA GLY A 166 -2.61 16.65 16.03
C GLY A 166 -1.55 15.58 16.31
N GLY A 167 -1.17 14.84 15.27
CA GLY A 167 -0.12 13.82 15.32
C GLY A 167 0.96 14.04 14.27
N TYR A 168 1.75 13.01 14.02
CA TYR A 168 2.77 13.01 12.98
C TYR A 168 3.18 11.58 12.59
N ILE A 169 3.71 11.46 11.38
CA ILE A 169 4.38 10.26 10.89
C ILE A 169 5.83 10.58 10.53
N ASP A 170 6.73 9.72 10.99
CA ASP A 170 8.16 9.78 10.71
C ASP A 170 8.51 8.72 9.64
N LEU A 171 9.28 9.10 8.63
CA LEU A 171 9.75 8.19 7.59
C LEU A 171 11.12 8.60 7.06
N ASP A 172 11.84 7.63 6.51
CA ASP A 172 13.11 7.86 5.80
C ASP A 172 12.86 7.91 4.30
N LEU A 173 13.33 8.97 3.65
CA LEU A 173 13.28 9.08 2.20
C LEU A 173 14.33 8.17 1.55
N PRO A 174 14.05 7.58 0.37
CA PRO A 174 15.04 6.80 -0.37
C PRO A 174 16.29 7.63 -0.72
N ILE A 175 17.47 7.00 -0.63
CA ILE A 175 18.77 7.65 -0.90
C ILE A 175 18.85 8.20 -2.33
N GLU A 176 18.20 7.55 -3.28
CA GLU A 176 18.10 7.98 -4.69
C GLU A 176 17.42 9.36 -4.85
N TYR A 177 16.68 9.82 -3.85
CA TYR A 177 16.01 11.13 -3.82
C TYR A 177 16.58 12.10 -2.77
N GLY A 178 17.85 11.92 -2.40
CA GLY A 178 18.55 12.76 -1.42
C GLY A 178 18.55 12.20 0.01
N GLY A 179 17.74 11.17 0.27
CA GLY A 179 17.67 10.49 1.55
C GLY A 179 17.21 11.39 2.70
N GLY A 180 17.33 10.85 3.91
CA GLY A 180 17.13 11.60 5.15
C GLY A 180 15.79 11.33 5.83
N HIS A 181 15.77 11.67 7.11
CA HIS A 181 14.64 11.46 7.99
C HIS A 181 13.68 12.66 7.94
N ARG A 182 12.39 12.41 7.75
CA ARG A 182 11.36 13.44 7.64
C ARG A 182 10.18 13.12 8.53
N ARG A 183 9.64 14.19 9.11
CA ARG A 183 8.39 14.19 9.86
C ARG A 183 7.33 14.93 9.06
N PHE A 184 6.14 14.35 8.97
CA PHE A 184 4.96 14.96 8.37
C PHE A 184 3.83 15.00 9.39
N GLY A 185 3.22 16.16 9.58
CA GLY A 185 2.11 16.35 10.52
C GLY A 185 0.84 15.64 10.07
N ILE A 186 0.03 15.22 11.04
CA ILE A 186 -1.32 14.70 10.86
C ILE A 186 -2.28 15.66 11.53
N THR A 187 -3.17 16.26 10.75
CA THR A 187 -4.21 17.14 11.29
C THR A 187 -5.22 16.33 12.09
N ARG A 188 -5.72 15.23 11.51
CA ARG A 188 -6.80 14.43 12.08
C ARG A 188 -6.88 13.01 11.52
N VAL A 189 -7.47 12.13 12.31
CA VAL A 189 -7.99 10.82 11.90
C VAL A 189 -9.43 10.76 12.35
N HIS A 190 -10.35 10.37 11.46
CA HIS A 190 -11.75 10.23 11.83
C HIS A 190 -12.43 9.04 11.17
N MET A 191 -13.50 8.58 11.82
CA MET A 191 -14.29 7.44 11.37
C MET A 191 -15.42 7.89 10.44
N GLU A 192 -15.63 7.14 9.37
CA GLU A 192 -16.78 7.33 8.49
C GLU A 192 -17.19 6.01 7.81
N GLU A 193 -18.26 6.06 7.03
CA GLU A 193 -18.68 4.97 6.16
C GLU A 193 -18.41 5.26 4.68
N ASP A 194 -18.13 4.22 3.91
CA ASP A 194 -18.06 4.33 2.46
C ASP A 194 -19.45 4.44 1.82
N ALA A 195 -19.47 5.04 0.63
CA ALA A 195 -20.64 5.05 -0.24
C ALA A 195 -20.72 3.76 -1.07
N GLY A 196 -21.82 3.59 -1.81
CA GLY A 196 -21.91 2.57 -2.85
C GLY A 196 -21.02 2.88 -4.05
N LYS A 197 -21.19 2.10 -5.12
CA LYS A 197 -20.51 2.28 -6.40
C LYS A 197 -21.52 2.48 -7.52
N LEU A 198 -21.20 3.37 -8.46
CA LEU A 198 -21.92 3.52 -9.71
C LEU A 198 -21.11 2.91 -10.86
N LEU A 199 -21.78 2.08 -11.67
CA LEU A 199 -21.23 1.57 -12.92
C LEU A 199 -21.99 2.22 -14.07
N HIS A 200 -21.30 3.07 -14.81
CA HIS A 200 -21.86 3.75 -15.97
C HIS A 200 -21.79 2.84 -17.20
N SER A 201 -22.88 2.80 -17.95
CA SER A 201 -22.92 2.16 -19.27
C SER A 201 -22.58 3.16 -20.37
N GLU A 202 -22.16 2.65 -21.53
CA GLU A 202 -21.92 3.48 -22.72
C GLU A 202 -23.19 4.20 -23.21
N SER A 203 -24.38 3.70 -22.86
CA SER A 203 -25.66 4.32 -23.23
C SER A 203 -26.06 5.49 -22.32
N GLY A 204 -25.23 5.83 -21.33
CA GLY A 204 -25.47 6.91 -20.37
C GLY A 204 -26.38 6.53 -19.20
N SER A 205 -26.82 5.27 -19.12
CA SER A 205 -27.46 4.74 -17.90
C SER A 205 -26.40 4.34 -16.87
N TYR A 206 -26.80 4.15 -15.61
CA TYR A 206 -25.93 3.63 -14.58
C TYR A 206 -26.63 2.53 -13.77
N SER A 207 -25.86 1.60 -13.23
CA SER A 207 -26.30 0.66 -12.20
C SER A 207 -25.69 1.01 -10.85
N GLN A 208 -26.45 0.74 -9.80
CA GLN A 208 -26.07 0.99 -8.41
C GLN A 208 -25.65 -0.32 -7.74
N GLU A 209 -24.45 -0.31 -7.17
CA GLU A 209 -23.94 -1.39 -6.33
C GLU A 209 -23.73 -0.88 -4.90
N MET A 210 -24.57 -1.35 -3.98
CA MET A 210 -24.61 -0.94 -2.58
C MET A 210 -23.83 -1.88 -1.65
N THR A 211 -23.06 -2.82 -2.21
CA THR A 211 -22.21 -3.74 -1.44
C THR A 211 -21.20 -2.97 -0.59
N LEU A 212 -20.64 -1.89 -1.13
CA LEU A 212 -19.69 -1.00 -0.44
C LEU A 212 -20.33 -0.03 0.55
N ALA A 213 -21.61 0.31 0.37
CA ALA A 213 -22.29 1.28 1.23
C ALA A 213 -22.26 0.79 2.69
N GLY A 214 -21.75 1.64 3.60
CA GLY A 214 -21.62 1.33 5.02
C GLY A 214 -20.34 0.62 5.42
N VAL A 215 -19.42 0.31 4.50
CA VAL A 215 -18.10 -0.26 4.85
C VAL A 215 -17.31 0.76 5.67
N PRO A 216 -16.61 0.36 6.75
CA PRO A 216 -15.95 1.34 7.60
C PRO A 216 -14.68 1.89 6.96
N LEU A 217 -14.52 3.20 7.09
CA LEU A 217 -13.35 3.95 6.66
C LEU A 217 -12.75 4.72 7.83
N LEU A 218 -11.43 4.90 7.77
CA LEU A 218 -10.75 5.98 8.47
C LEU A 218 -10.25 6.98 7.42
N GLU A 219 -10.58 8.24 7.60
CA GLU A 219 -10.01 9.34 6.82
C GLU A 219 -8.89 10.00 7.64
N ILE A 220 -7.69 10.01 7.07
CA ILE A 220 -6.47 10.60 7.61
C ILE A 220 -6.13 11.82 6.77
N VAL A 221 -6.13 12.99 7.40
CA VAL A 221 -5.77 14.25 6.74
C VAL A 221 -4.40 14.68 7.23
N SER A 222 -3.44 14.81 6.31
CA SER A 222 -2.11 15.31 6.62
C SER A 222 -2.11 16.83 6.78
N GLU A 223 -1.15 17.33 7.55
CA GLU A 223 -0.73 18.73 7.40
C GLU A 223 -0.14 18.94 5.99
N PRO A 224 -0.16 20.17 5.46
CA PRO A 224 0.37 20.48 4.14
C PRO A 224 1.91 20.63 4.16
N ASP A 225 2.60 19.61 4.69
CA ASP A 225 4.05 19.63 4.98
C ASP A 225 4.92 19.09 3.83
N MET A 226 4.32 18.38 2.88
CA MET A 226 5.04 17.79 1.75
C MET A 226 5.41 18.86 0.71
N ARG A 227 6.57 18.72 0.09
CA ARG A 227 7.14 19.67 -0.89
C ARG A 227 7.41 19.08 -2.26
N THR A 228 7.38 17.75 -2.40
CA THR A 228 7.64 17.06 -3.67
C THR A 228 6.68 15.89 -3.89
N GLY A 229 6.51 15.46 -5.14
CA GLY A 229 5.72 14.25 -5.44
C GLY A 229 6.25 12.99 -4.78
N ILE A 230 7.57 12.88 -4.61
CA ILE A 230 8.23 11.75 -3.94
C ILE A 230 7.90 11.73 -2.45
N GLU A 231 8.00 12.87 -1.76
CA GLU A 231 7.61 12.96 -0.34
C GLU A 231 6.15 12.52 -0.13
N ALA A 232 5.26 12.93 -1.03
CA ALA A 232 3.87 12.54 -1.03
C ALA A 232 3.65 11.03 -1.27
N ALA A 233 4.38 10.45 -2.21
CA ALA A 233 4.31 9.02 -2.47
C ALA A 233 4.84 8.19 -1.29
N GLU A 234 5.96 8.60 -0.69
CA GLU A 234 6.55 7.92 0.47
C GLU A 234 5.69 8.09 1.73
N TYR A 235 5.08 9.25 1.95
CA TYR A 235 4.08 9.44 3.01
C TYR A 235 2.92 8.45 2.87
N ALA A 236 2.33 8.36 1.67
CA ALA A 236 1.21 7.46 1.44
C ALA A 236 1.62 5.98 1.55
N ALA A 237 2.83 5.64 1.13
CA ALA A 237 3.39 4.29 1.28
C ALA A 237 3.68 3.95 2.75
N GLU A 238 4.17 4.89 3.55
CA GLU A 238 4.39 4.69 4.98
C GLU A 238 3.07 4.51 5.73
N LEU A 239 2.04 5.29 5.39
CA LEU A 239 0.70 5.12 5.96
C LEU A 239 0.13 3.74 5.60
N GLN A 240 0.34 3.26 4.37
CA GLN A 240 -0.02 1.89 3.98
C GLN A 240 0.71 0.83 4.82
N ARG A 241 2.02 0.99 5.02
CA ARG A 241 2.81 0.08 5.86
C ARG A 241 2.27 0.07 7.29
N LEU A 242 2.00 1.25 7.84
CA LEU A 242 1.47 1.40 9.19
C LEU A 242 0.15 0.66 9.38
N VAL A 243 -0.84 0.87 8.49
CA VAL A 243 -2.15 0.21 8.63
C VAL A 243 -2.08 -1.31 8.46
N ARG A 244 -1.13 -1.80 7.65
CA ARG A 244 -0.85 -3.24 7.52
C ARG A 244 -0.21 -3.81 8.77
N TYR A 245 0.78 -3.12 9.33
CA TYR A 245 1.43 -3.54 10.57
C TYR A 245 0.44 -3.62 11.73
N LEU A 246 -0.46 -2.63 11.83
CA LEU A 246 -1.52 -2.62 12.83
C LEU A 246 -2.59 -3.70 12.61
N GLY A 247 -2.62 -4.34 11.43
CA GLY A 247 -3.64 -5.31 11.04
C GLY A 247 -5.03 -4.70 10.86
N VAL A 248 -5.13 -3.39 10.66
CA VAL A 248 -6.43 -2.69 10.53
C VAL A 248 -6.92 -2.61 9.07
N SER A 249 -6.01 -2.73 8.10
CA SER A 249 -6.35 -2.75 6.67
C SER A 249 -5.27 -3.49 5.85
N ASN A 250 -5.66 -4.07 4.71
CA ASN A 250 -4.70 -4.56 3.70
C ASN A 250 -4.09 -3.42 2.85
N GLY A 251 -4.66 -2.21 2.91
CA GLY A 251 -4.16 -0.99 2.27
C GLY A 251 -3.92 -1.08 0.76
N ASN A 252 -4.57 -1.99 0.04
CA ASN A 252 -4.39 -2.17 -1.41
C ASN A 252 -5.09 -1.08 -2.23
N MET A 253 -4.31 -0.24 -2.91
CA MET A 253 -4.85 0.83 -3.75
C MET A 253 -5.64 0.31 -4.96
N GLN A 254 -5.26 -0.84 -5.53
CA GLN A 254 -5.94 -1.40 -6.70
C GLN A 254 -7.34 -1.94 -6.35
N GLU A 255 -7.49 -2.48 -5.15
CA GLU A 255 -8.79 -2.93 -4.61
C GLU A 255 -9.63 -1.76 -4.08
N GLY A 256 -9.02 -0.58 -3.90
CA GLY A 256 -9.67 0.61 -3.36
C GLY A 256 -9.70 0.68 -1.83
N SER A 257 -9.01 -0.24 -1.13
CA SER A 257 -8.94 -0.22 0.34
C SER A 257 -7.97 0.82 0.90
N LEU A 258 -7.15 1.43 0.04
CA LEU A 258 -6.43 2.67 0.31
C LEU A 258 -6.67 3.63 -0.86
N ARG A 259 -7.19 4.83 -0.58
CA ARG A 259 -7.42 5.88 -1.58
C ARG A 259 -6.75 7.15 -1.13
N CYS A 260 -6.11 7.86 -2.05
CA CYS A 260 -5.45 9.12 -1.76
C CYS A 260 -5.96 10.21 -2.70
N ASP A 261 -6.47 11.29 -2.11
CA ASP A 261 -6.78 12.52 -2.81
C ASP A 261 -5.72 13.57 -2.42
N VAL A 262 -5.09 14.17 -3.42
CA VAL A 262 -3.94 15.05 -3.20
C VAL A 262 -4.32 16.50 -3.43
N ASN A 263 -3.96 17.36 -2.50
CA ASN A 263 -4.13 18.80 -2.60
C ASN A 263 -2.77 19.43 -2.92
N VAL A 264 -2.68 20.16 -4.03
CA VAL A 264 -1.45 20.85 -4.47
C VAL A 264 -1.70 22.35 -4.61
N SER A 265 -0.81 23.14 -4.05
CA SER A 265 -0.71 24.58 -4.29
C SER A 265 0.75 24.97 -4.43
N VAL A 266 1.04 25.98 -5.25
CA VAL A 266 2.39 26.52 -5.43
C VAL A 266 2.38 28.00 -5.05
N ARG A 267 3.48 28.48 -4.45
CA ARG A 267 3.71 29.90 -4.19
C ARG A 267 5.17 30.31 -4.43
N PRO A 268 5.46 31.57 -4.74
CA PRO A 268 6.83 32.09 -4.76
C PRO A 268 7.54 31.90 -3.41
N ILE A 269 8.83 31.56 -3.43
CA ILE A 269 9.62 31.38 -2.21
C ILE A 269 9.64 32.70 -1.40
N GLY A 270 9.43 32.58 -0.08
CA GLY A 270 9.38 33.72 0.84
C GLY A 270 7.98 34.35 1.00
N GLN A 271 7.01 33.95 0.18
CA GLN A 271 5.63 34.36 0.37
C GLN A 271 4.95 33.52 1.47
N SER A 272 4.31 34.16 2.44
CA SER A 272 3.62 33.46 3.54
C SER A 272 2.22 32.95 3.17
N GLN A 273 1.52 33.64 2.28
CA GLN A 273 0.18 33.25 1.83
C GLN A 273 0.25 32.06 0.87
N PHE A 274 -0.65 31.09 1.05
CA PHE A 274 -0.79 29.98 0.11
C PHE A 274 -1.36 30.46 -1.23
N GLY A 275 -0.99 29.76 -2.31
CA GLY A 275 -1.60 29.94 -3.62
C GLY A 275 -2.98 29.31 -3.71
N THR A 276 -3.55 29.29 -4.91
CA THR A 276 -4.81 28.57 -5.15
C THR A 276 -4.60 27.06 -5.03
N LYS A 277 -5.52 26.38 -4.35
CA LYS A 277 -5.47 24.92 -4.12
C LYS A 277 -6.17 24.16 -5.25
N VAL A 278 -5.51 23.15 -5.78
CA VAL A 278 -6.09 22.17 -6.71
C VAL A 278 -6.12 20.80 -6.05
N GLU A 279 -7.24 20.10 -6.16
CA GLU A 279 -7.41 18.73 -5.66
C GLU A 279 -7.30 17.75 -6.84
N ILE A 280 -6.44 16.75 -6.73
CA ILE A 280 -6.24 15.69 -7.72
C ILE A 280 -6.83 14.40 -7.16
N LYS A 281 -7.75 13.78 -7.91
CA LYS A 281 -8.36 12.48 -7.61
C LYS A 281 -7.97 11.43 -8.66
N ASN A 282 -8.41 10.18 -8.44
CA ASN A 282 -8.19 9.02 -9.31
C ASN A 282 -6.72 8.59 -9.41
N LEU A 283 -6.06 8.45 -8.25
CA LEU A 283 -4.67 8.04 -8.13
C LEU A 283 -4.61 6.59 -7.67
N ASN A 284 -4.25 5.67 -8.58
CA ASN A 284 -4.32 4.22 -8.34
C ASN A 284 -3.01 3.58 -7.86
N SER A 285 -1.93 4.38 -7.75
CA SER A 285 -0.62 3.90 -7.28
C SER A 285 0.19 5.06 -6.68
N PHE A 286 1.16 4.75 -5.80
CA PHE A 286 2.09 5.76 -5.28
C PHE A 286 2.93 6.43 -6.38
N SER A 287 3.25 5.69 -7.45
CA SER A 287 3.91 6.28 -8.62
C SER A 287 3.01 7.26 -9.36
N SER A 288 1.71 6.98 -9.47
CA SER A 288 0.73 7.92 -10.04
C SER A 288 0.58 9.15 -9.14
N VAL A 289 0.62 8.99 -7.80
CA VAL A 289 0.63 10.11 -6.84
C VAL A 289 1.81 11.05 -7.13
N SER A 290 3.05 10.55 -7.15
CA SER A 290 4.22 11.39 -7.43
C SER A 290 4.12 12.10 -8.77
N ARG A 291 3.82 11.37 -9.85
CA ARG A 291 3.79 11.94 -11.20
C ARG A 291 2.67 12.96 -11.38
N ALA A 292 1.50 12.73 -10.78
CA ALA A 292 0.39 13.68 -10.85
C ALA A 292 0.72 15.00 -10.14
N ILE A 293 1.40 14.91 -8.99
CA ILE A 293 1.86 16.08 -8.24
C ILE A 293 2.93 16.84 -9.04
N ASP A 294 3.94 16.14 -9.55
CA ASP A 294 5.03 16.77 -10.30
C ASP A 294 4.51 17.48 -11.56
N PHE A 295 3.53 16.88 -12.25
CA PHE A 295 2.83 17.50 -13.36
C PHE A 295 2.07 18.76 -12.92
N GLU A 296 1.30 18.68 -11.83
CA GLU A 296 0.48 19.80 -11.37
C GLU A 296 1.33 20.96 -10.85
N ILE A 297 2.44 20.68 -10.15
CA ILE A 297 3.43 21.70 -9.76
C ILE A 297 3.95 22.41 -11.01
N SER A 298 4.42 21.63 -12.00
CA SER A 298 4.95 22.18 -13.24
C SER A 298 3.92 23.07 -13.97
N ARG A 299 2.65 22.64 -13.98
CA ARG A 299 1.54 23.40 -14.56
C ARG A 299 1.31 24.73 -13.83
N GLN A 300 1.25 24.70 -12.50
CA GLN A 300 1.01 25.90 -11.69
C GLN A 300 2.19 26.88 -11.78
N VAL A 301 3.43 26.40 -11.68
CA VAL A 301 4.65 27.21 -11.84
C VAL A 301 4.67 27.90 -13.20
N LEU A 302 4.35 27.18 -14.28
CA LEU A 302 4.32 27.75 -15.62
C LEU A 302 3.30 28.89 -15.73
N LEU A 303 2.08 28.67 -15.25
CA LEU A 303 1.03 29.69 -15.25
C LEU A 303 1.43 30.92 -14.42
N HIS A 304 2.04 30.72 -13.25
CA HIS A 304 2.59 31.83 -12.46
C HIS A 304 3.67 32.60 -13.23
N SER A 305 4.64 31.91 -13.82
CA SER A 305 5.76 32.52 -14.55
C SER A 305 5.34 33.31 -15.79
N GLN A 306 4.20 32.94 -16.40
CA GLN A 306 3.63 33.60 -17.56
C GLN A 306 2.66 34.74 -17.20
N GLY A 307 2.47 35.03 -15.90
CA GLY A 307 1.51 36.02 -15.43
C GLY A 307 0.05 35.60 -15.63
N GLN A 308 -0.21 34.28 -15.72
CA GLN A 308 -1.52 33.66 -15.94
C GLN A 308 -2.02 32.90 -14.70
N SER A 309 -1.65 33.37 -13.51
CA SER A 309 -2.03 32.73 -12.24
C SER A 309 -3.54 32.75 -11.98
N ASP A 310 -4.27 33.67 -12.60
CA ASP A 310 -5.73 33.76 -12.59
C ASP A 310 -6.42 32.53 -13.21
N GLN A 311 -5.71 31.78 -14.06
CA GLN A 311 -6.20 30.50 -14.58
C GLN A 311 -6.15 29.36 -13.56
N ILE A 312 -5.39 29.52 -12.46
CA ILE A 312 -5.35 28.56 -11.37
C ILE A 312 -6.54 28.86 -10.46
N VAL A 313 -7.66 28.19 -10.75
CA VAL A 313 -8.88 28.25 -9.96
C VAL A 313 -8.99 27.05 -9.04
N GLN A 314 -9.78 27.17 -7.97
CA GLN A 314 -10.03 26.04 -7.10
C GLN A 314 -10.90 25.01 -7.85
N GLU A 315 -10.34 23.83 -8.09
CA GLU A 315 -11.00 22.80 -8.89
C GLU A 315 -10.59 21.40 -8.44
N THR A 316 -11.42 20.42 -8.79
CA THR A 316 -11.05 19.00 -8.72
C THR A 316 -10.59 18.57 -10.12
N ARG A 317 -9.39 18.03 -10.20
CA ARG A 317 -8.78 17.46 -11.41
C ARG A 317 -8.66 15.94 -11.27
N LEU A 318 -8.65 15.24 -12.39
CA LEU A 318 -8.42 13.81 -12.47
C LEU A 318 -7.05 13.55 -13.08
N TRP A 319 -6.33 12.57 -12.53
CA TRP A 319 -5.14 12.04 -13.18
C TRP A 319 -5.53 11.10 -14.32
N GLU A 320 -5.00 11.38 -15.51
CA GLU A 320 -5.16 10.54 -16.71
C GLU A 320 -3.86 9.79 -16.98
N GLU A 321 -3.81 8.51 -16.59
CA GLU A 321 -2.60 7.69 -16.66
C GLU A 321 -2.09 7.53 -18.11
N GLY A 322 -2.95 7.37 -19.11
CA GLY A 322 -2.52 7.21 -20.51
C GLY A 322 -1.82 8.46 -21.08
N ALA A 323 -2.31 9.66 -20.69
CA ALA A 323 -1.79 10.92 -21.18
C ALA A 323 -0.76 11.57 -20.24
N GLN A 324 -0.54 11.00 -19.04
CA GLN A 324 0.36 11.51 -18.00
C GLN A 324 0.13 13.00 -17.68
N LYS A 325 -1.15 13.38 -17.51
CA LYS A 325 -1.57 14.76 -17.23
C LYS A 325 -2.76 14.81 -16.28
N THR A 326 -2.96 15.96 -15.63
CA THR A 326 -4.19 16.25 -14.90
C THR A 326 -5.21 16.92 -15.83
N ILE A 327 -6.48 16.51 -15.75
CA ILE A 327 -7.60 17.10 -16.50
C ILE A 327 -8.64 17.69 -15.54
N THR A 328 -9.22 18.84 -15.86
CA THR A 328 -10.30 19.43 -15.04
C THR A 328 -11.53 18.52 -15.07
N MET A 329 -12.02 18.12 -13.89
CA MET A 329 -13.31 17.44 -13.75
C MET A 329 -14.42 18.44 -13.43
N ARG A 330 -14.21 19.26 -12.40
CA ARG A 330 -15.16 20.29 -11.98
C ARG A 330 -14.43 21.48 -11.35
N LYS A 331 -14.89 22.69 -11.66
CA LYS A 331 -14.48 23.90 -10.95
C LYS A 331 -15.35 24.04 -9.69
N LYS A 332 -14.75 24.46 -8.57
CA LYS A 332 -15.48 24.67 -7.31
C LYS A 332 -16.02 26.10 -7.30
N GLU A 333 -17.34 26.24 -7.22
CA GLU A 333 -18.03 27.53 -7.04
C GLU A 333 -18.18 27.81 -5.53
N GLY A 334 -17.04 28.05 -4.86
CA GLY A 334 -16.97 28.17 -3.40
C GLY A 334 -16.86 26.84 -2.65
N LEU A 335 -17.09 26.86 -1.33
CA LEU A 335 -17.13 25.66 -0.50
C LEU A 335 -18.53 25.03 -0.61
N SER A 336 -18.59 23.73 -0.94
CA SER A 336 -19.86 23.01 -0.88
C SER A 336 -20.37 22.97 0.56
N ASP A 337 -21.58 23.49 0.78
CA ASP A 337 -22.21 23.46 2.09
C ASP A 337 -22.79 22.07 2.36
N TYR A 338 -21.98 21.22 3.00
CA TYR A 338 -22.37 19.88 3.43
C TYR A 338 -23.31 19.86 4.64
N ARG A 339 -23.65 21.03 5.21
CA ARG A 339 -24.60 21.18 6.33
C ARG A 339 -24.36 20.16 7.44
N TYR A 340 -23.12 20.09 7.91
CA TYR A 340 -22.73 19.20 9.01
C TYR A 340 -23.55 19.50 10.26
N PHE A 341 -24.04 18.46 10.91
CA PHE A 341 -24.65 18.51 12.23
C PHE A 341 -24.49 17.17 12.94
N PRO A 342 -24.53 17.13 14.29
CA PRO A 342 -24.39 15.90 15.06
C PRO A 342 -25.40 14.83 14.63
N GLU A 343 -24.95 13.58 14.53
CA GLU A 343 -25.79 12.41 14.24
C GLU A 343 -26.65 12.07 15.47
N PRO A 344 -27.97 12.38 15.48
CA PRO A 344 -28.80 12.18 16.65
C PRO A 344 -29.08 10.70 16.96
N ASP A 345 -28.91 9.80 15.98
CA ASP A 345 -29.22 8.38 16.14
C ASP A 345 -28.05 7.60 16.79
N LEU A 346 -26.88 8.22 16.92
CA LEU A 346 -25.71 7.64 17.59
C LEU A 346 -25.34 8.46 18.85
N PRO A 347 -25.18 7.81 20.01
CA PRO A 347 -24.61 8.47 21.17
C PRO A 347 -23.13 8.81 20.93
N GLU A 348 -22.60 9.71 21.76
CA GLU A 348 -21.18 10.03 21.77
C GLU A 348 -20.33 8.79 22.08
N VAL A 349 -19.14 8.73 21.50
CA VAL A 349 -18.13 7.71 21.76
C VAL A 349 -17.25 8.21 22.90
N ILE A 350 -17.38 7.53 24.05
CA ILE A 350 -16.59 7.80 25.25
C ILE A 350 -15.52 6.73 25.39
N LEU A 351 -14.25 7.14 25.33
CA LEU A 351 -13.11 6.26 25.60
C LEU A 351 -12.77 6.31 27.09
N THR A 352 -12.45 5.17 27.67
CA THR A 352 -11.83 5.12 29.00
C THR A 352 -10.32 5.06 28.86
N LYS A 353 -9.61 5.55 29.89
CA LYS A 353 -8.14 5.43 29.92
C LYS A 353 -7.69 3.97 29.86
N GLU A 354 -8.36 3.09 30.61
CA GLU A 354 -8.08 1.66 30.58
C GLU A 354 -8.23 1.06 29.18
N TYR A 355 -9.25 1.46 28.41
CA TYR A 355 -9.43 1.00 27.03
C TYR A 355 -8.27 1.45 26.12
N VAL A 356 -7.84 2.71 26.25
CA VAL A 356 -6.71 3.25 25.48
C VAL A 356 -5.39 2.58 25.87
N ASP A 357 -5.13 2.43 27.17
CA ASP A 357 -3.91 1.79 27.69
C ASP A 357 -3.82 0.33 27.23
N ASN A 358 -4.93 -0.43 27.30
CA ASN A 358 -4.99 -1.80 26.79
C ASN A 358 -4.69 -1.89 25.28
N ILE A 359 -5.19 -0.92 24.50
CA ILE A 359 -4.90 -0.89 23.06
C ILE A 359 -3.43 -0.55 22.83
N HIS A 360 -2.90 0.47 23.50
CA HIS A 360 -1.50 0.88 23.42
C HIS A 360 -0.56 -0.30 23.69
N ASP A 361 -0.82 -1.06 24.75
CA ASP A 361 0.00 -2.22 25.15
C ASP A 361 -0.14 -3.41 24.19
N SER A 362 -1.21 -3.45 23.40
CA SER A 362 -1.43 -4.45 22.35
C SER A 362 -0.85 -4.06 20.98
N LEU A 363 -0.31 -2.85 20.83
CA LEU A 363 0.24 -2.40 19.56
C LEU A 363 1.47 -3.24 19.18
N PRO A 364 1.58 -3.67 17.91
CA PRO A 364 2.80 -4.28 17.42
C PRO A 364 3.92 -3.25 17.36
N GLU A 365 5.17 -3.73 17.30
CA GLU A 365 6.32 -2.86 16.99
C GLU A 365 6.10 -2.18 15.63
N LEU A 366 5.96 -0.86 15.62
CA LEU A 366 5.67 -0.07 14.43
C LEU A 366 6.84 -0.11 13.43
N PRO A 367 6.60 0.13 12.12
CA PRO A 367 7.63 0.10 11.09
C PRO A 367 8.86 0.96 11.44
N GLU A 368 8.66 2.18 11.91
CA GLU A 368 9.74 3.10 12.27
C GLU A 368 10.58 2.58 13.46
N MET A 369 9.92 2.09 14.52
CA MET A 369 10.62 1.50 15.66
C MET A 369 11.47 0.30 15.24
N LYS A 370 10.90 -0.55 14.39
CA LYS A 370 11.57 -1.72 13.84
C LYS A 370 12.76 -1.32 12.97
N ARG A 371 12.64 -0.27 12.15
CA ARG A 371 13.76 0.28 11.36
C ARG A 371 14.91 0.73 12.24
N ARG A 372 14.63 1.51 13.29
CA ARG A 372 15.66 1.96 14.26
C ARG A 372 16.31 0.80 15.00
N ARG A 373 15.54 -0.22 15.36
CA ARG A 373 16.09 -1.44 15.97
C ARG A 373 17.05 -2.16 15.00
N TYR A 374 16.67 -2.35 13.74
CA TYR A 374 17.53 -2.98 12.73
C TYR A 374 18.80 -2.17 12.43
N GLU A 375 18.69 -0.84 12.37
CA GLU A 375 19.84 0.05 12.24
C GLU A 375 20.81 -0.10 13.42
N SER A 376 20.29 -0.18 14.65
CA SER A 376 21.10 -0.41 15.86
C SER A 376 21.81 -1.77 15.87
N MET A 377 21.35 -2.73 15.07
CA MET A 377 21.99 -4.03 14.86
C MET A 377 23.11 -4.00 13.79
N GLY A 378 23.41 -2.82 13.23
CA GLY A 378 24.49 -2.61 12.26
C GLY A 378 24.12 -2.88 10.81
N LEU A 379 22.82 -2.93 10.49
CA LEU A 379 22.33 -3.00 9.10
C LEU A 379 22.35 -1.62 8.45
N SER A 380 22.59 -1.59 7.13
CA SER A 380 22.52 -0.32 6.39
C SER A 380 21.08 0.14 6.24
N MET A 381 20.84 1.44 6.08
CA MET A 381 19.48 1.97 5.89
C MET A 381 18.75 1.33 4.69
N GLN A 382 19.49 0.97 3.64
CA GLN A 382 18.94 0.26 2.50
C GLN A 382 18.42 -1.13 2.87
N ASP A 383 19.17 -1.88 3.69
CA ASP A 383 18.76 -3.21 4.16
C ASP A 383 17.56 -3.10 5.11
N VAL A 384 17.61 -2.10 6.01
CA VAL A 384 16.57 -1.80 6.98
C VAL A 384 15.23 -1.50 6.31
N LEU A 385 15.25 -0.61 5.31
CA LEU A 385 14.06 -0.23 4.56
C LEU A 385 13.45 -1.43 3.84
N PHE A 386 14.27 -2.32 3.27
CA PHE A 386 13.76 -3.53 2.63
C PHE A 386 13.11 -4.49 3.64
N LEU A 387 13.82 -4.81 4.74
CA LEU A 387 13.37 -5.81 5.71
C LEU A 387 12.13 -5.37 6.48
N ALA A 388 12.01 -4.08 6.79
CA ALA A 388 10.86 -3.53 7.50
C ALA A 388 9.67 -3.19 6.57
N ASN A 389 9.83 -3.29 5.24
CA ASN A 389 8.77 -2.89 4.31
C ASN A 389 7.51 -3.76 4.41
N ASP A 390 7.67 -5.05 4.72
CA ASP A 390 6.58 -6.00 4.87
C ASP A 390 6.66 -6.69 6.24
N ILE A 391 5.52 -6.76 6.95
CA ILE A 391 5.48 -7.31 8.30
C ILE A 391 5.88 -8.80 8.32
N SER A 392 5.48 -9.57 7.31
CA SER A 392 5.79 -11.00 7.27
C SER A 392 7.29 -11.22 7.03
N VAL A 393 7.91 -10.39 6.19
CA VAL A 393 9.36 -10.42 5.96
C VAL A 393 10.11 -10.03 7.23
N ALA A 394 9.65 -8.97 7.92
CA ALA A 394 10.19 -8.54 9.18
C ALA A 394 10.11 -9.63 10.26
N GLU A 395 8.95 -10.26 10.43
CA GLU A 395 8.74 -11.36 11.38
C GLU A 395 9.61 -12.57 11.05
N PHE A 396 9.75 -12.91 9.76
CA PHE A 396 10.61 -13.99 9.31
C PHE A 396 12.09 -13.72 9.65
N PHE A 397 12.54 -12.48 9.43
CA PHE A 397 13.88 -12.04 9.79
C PHE A 397 14.11 -12.06 11.31
N ASP A 398 13.20 -11.47 12.08
CA ASP A 398 13.23 -11.46 13.55
C ASP A 398 13.26 -12.88 14.12
N ALA A 399 12.44 -13.79 13.59
CA ALA A 399 12.44 -15.19 13.97
C ALA A 399 13.77 -15.89 13.60
N THR A 400 14.39 -15.55 12.47
CA THR A 400 15.66 -16.15 12.04
C THR A 400 16.81 -15.73 12.95
N ILE A 401 16.91 -14.45 13.30
CA ILE A 401 17.95 -13.94 14.22
C ILE A 401 17.77 -14.50 15.64
N ALA A 402 16.52 -14.68 16.10
CA ALA A 402 16.22 -15.27 17.40
C ALA A 402 16.69 -16.73 17.51
N ARG A 403 16.92 -17.42 16.38
CA ARG A 403 17.50 -18.76 16.32
C ARG A 403 19.04 -18.77 16.24
N GLY A 404 19.69 -17.62 16.42
CA GLY A 404 21.14 -17.49 16.49
C GLY A 404 21.82 -17.22 15.14
N ALA A 405 21.05 -16.89 14.10
CA ALA A 405 21.62 -16.47 12.83
C ALA A 405 22.36 -15.12 12.97
N GLU A 406 23.49 -14.97 12.29
CA GLU A 406 24.18 -13.69 12.22
C GLU A 406 23.34 -12.68 11.42
N VAL A 407 23.05 -11.52 12.03
CA VAL A 407 22.15 -10.48 11.53
C VAL A 407 22.40 -10.15 10.06
N LYS A 408 23.65 -9.80 9.70
CA LYS A 408 24.01 -9.39 8.35
C LYS A 408 23.88 -10.52 7.32
N LEU A 409 24.18 -11.76 7.72
CA LEU A 409 24.01 -12.92 6.83
C LEU A 409 22.53 -13.22 6.59
N ALA A 410 21.71 -13.18 7.64
CA ALA A 410 20.27 -13.37 7.51
C ALA A 410 19.64 -12.31 6.59
N ALA A 411 19.99 -11.04 6.77
CA ALA A 411 19.54 -9.95 5.90
C ALA A 411 19.90 -10.20 4.43
N ASN A 412 21.18 -10.53 4.15
CA ASN A 412 21.65 -10.81 2.79
C ASN A 412 20.93 -11.99 2.13
N TRP A 413 20.65 -13.06 2.87
CA TRP A 413 19.92 -14.23 2.34
C TRP A 413 18.47 -13.89 2.00
N ILE A 414 17.80 -13.14 2.87
CA ILE A 414 16.41 -12.71 2.66
C ILE A 414 16.32 -11.76 1.47
N MET A 415 17.15 -10.72 1.44
CA MET A 415 17.16 -9.70 0.38
C MET A 415 17.67 -10.20 -0.97
N GLY A 416 18.54 -11.21 -0.96
CA GLY A 416 19.16 -11.76 -2.16
C GLY A 416 18.36 -12.94 -2.69
N ASP A 417 18.77 -14.15 -2.28
CA ASP A 417 18.31 -15.39 -2.89
C ASP A 417 16.83 -15.70 -2.58
N ILE A 418 16.34 -15.40 -1.38
CA ILE A 418 14.93 -15.64 -1.01
C ILE A 418 14.02 -14.64 -1.73
N ALA A 419 14.36 -13.35 -1.74
CA ALA A 419 13.61 -12.34 -2.49
C ALA A 419 13.56 -12.65 -3.99
N ALA A 420 14.68 -13.10 -4.58
CA ALA A 420 14.72 -13.53 -5.97
C ALA A 420 13.82 -14.74 -6.22
N TYR A 421 13.79 -15.72 -5.31
CA TYR A 421 12.91 -16.88 -5.39
C TYR A 421 11.43 -16.49 -5.31
N MET A 422 11.05 -15.71 -4.29
CA MET A 422 9.70 -15.16 -4.13
C MET A 422 9.24 -14.42 -5.40
N LYS A 423 10.11 -13.59 -5.98
CA LYS A 423 9.80 -12.85 -7.21
C LYS A 423 9.60 -13.77 -8.42
N ASN A 424 10.47 -14.77 -8.61
CA ASN A 424 10.41 -15.67 -9.76
C ASN A 424 9.17 -16.57 -9.73
N GLU A 425 8.84 -17.09 -8.55
CA GLU A 425 7.69 -17.99 -8.35
C GLU A 425 6.38 -17.24 -8.02
N LYS A 426 6.43 -15.90 -7.89
CA LYS A 426 5.31 -15.04 -7.49
C LYS A 426 4.69 -15.46 -6.14
N LEU A 427 5.56 -15.77 -5.19
CA LEU A 427 5.21 -16.19 -3.83
C LEU A 427 5.46 -15.05 -2.84
N THR A 428 4.74 -15.06 -1.72
CA THR A 428 5.08 -14.27 -0.53
C THR A 428 5.98 -15.06 0.41
N ILE A 429 6.56 -14.40 1.42
CA ILE A 429 7.39 -15.05 2.43
C ILE A 429 6.60 -16.07 3.27
N ASN A 430 5.28 -15.96 3.32
CA ASN A 430 4.42 -16.92 4.01
C ASN A 430 4.11 -18.16 3.14
N ASP A 431 4.29 -18.05 1.82
CA ASP A 431 4.02 -19.15 0.88
C ASP A 431 5.24 -20.06 0.68
N ILE A 432 6.43 -19.62 1.08
CA ILE A 432 7.64 -20.44 0.95
C ILE A 432 7.70 -21.51 2.04
N LYS A 433 8.26 -22.68 1.69
CA LYS A 433 8.42 -23.80 2.63
C LYS A 433 9.58 -23.62 3.61
N LEU A 434 10.52 -22.73 3.30
CA LEU A 434 11.70 -22.49 4.11
C LEU A 434 11.28 -21.80 5.41
N THR A 435 11.62 -22.38 6.54
CA THR A 435 11.32 -21.80 7.86
C THR A 435 12.46 -20.94 8.40
N PRO A 436 12.20 -20.02 9.36
CA PRO A 436 13.25 -19.23 10.01
C PRO A 436 14.33 -20.10 10.69
N GLN A 437 13.93 -21.22 11.29
CA GLN A 437 14.84 -22.18 11.90
C GLN A 437 15.78 -22.80 10.87
N GLU A 438 15.25 -23.23 9.73
CA GLU A 438 16.05 -23.84 8.65
C GLU A 438 17.02 -22.84 8.05
N LEU A 439 16.61 -21.58 7.86
CA LEU A 439 17.52 -20.54 7.40
C LEU A 439 18.67 -20.31 8.39
N ALA A 440 18.40 -20.28 9.70
CA ALA A 440 19.44 -20.16 10.72
C ALA A 440 20.43 -21.34 10.69
N GLU A 441 19.92 -22.58 10.55
CA GLU A 441 20.74 -23.79 10.41
C GLU A 441 21.60 -23.78 9.14
N LEU A 442 21.04 -23.29 8.03
CA LEU A 442 21.77 -23.12 6.78
C LEU A 442 22.92 -22.12 6.93
N ILE A 443 22.65 -20.96 7.54
CA ILE A 443 23.66 -19.93 7.79
C ILE A 443 24.78 -20.48 8.68
N ALA A 444 24.44 -21.20 9.75
CA ALA A 444 25.40 -21.85 10.63
C ALA A 444 26.25 -22.90 9.88
N SER A 445 25.64 -23.72 9.03
CA SER A 445 26.32 -24.75 8.24
C SER A 445 27.28 -24.16 7.20
N ILE A 446 26.93 -23.03 6.60
CA ILE A 446 27.80 -22.32 5.66
C ILE A 446 28.98 -21.69 6.40
N LYS A 447 28.74 -21.08 7.56
CA LYS A 447 29.78 -20.48 8.40
C LYS A 447 30.75 -21.54 8.94
N GLY A 448 30.23 -22.70 9.33
CA GLY A 448 31.01 -23.87 9.74
C GLY A 448 31.77 -24.56 8.59
N GLY A 449 31.58 -24.11 7.35
CA GLY A 449 32.25 -24.67 6.17
C GLY A 449 31.69 -26.01 5.70
N THR A 450 30.69 -26.57 6.39
CA THR A 450 30.00 -27.83 6.07
C THR A 450 29.31 -27.76 4.71
N ILE A 451 28.71 -26.61 4.38
CA ILE A 451 28.02 -26.39 3.10
C ILE A 451 28.67 -25.22 2.36
N SER A 452 28.76 -25.31 1.03
CA SER A 452 29.18 -24.18 0.20
C SER A 452 28.04 -23.21 -0.05
N GLY A 453 28.34 -21.91 -0.19
CA GLY A 453 27.31 -20.91 -0.51
C GLY A 453 26.52 -21.23 -1.78
N LYS A 454 27.12 -21.92 -2.76
CA LYS A 454 26.45 -22.37 -3.98
C LYS A 454 25.36 -23.41 -3.68
N ILE A 455 25.64 -24.37 -2.80
CA ILE A 455 24.68 -25.40 -2.38
C ILE A 455 23.57 -24.75 -1.55
N GLY A 456 23.89 -23.76 -0.71
CA GLY A 456 22.88 -22.99 0.02
C GLY A 456 21.88 -22.27 -0.89
N LYS A 457 22.32 -21.74 -2.03
CA LYS A 457 21.45 -21.10 -3.03
C LYS A 457 20.51 -22.06 -3.75
N GLU A 458 20.88 -23.33 -3.86
CA GLU A 458 19.95 -24.35 -4.35
C GLU A 458 18.88 -24.66 -3.29
N ALA A 459 19.23 -24.56 -2.01
CA ALA A 459 18.28 -24.79 -0.92
C ALA A 459 17.18 -23.76 -0.81
N THR A 460 17.47 -22.51 -1.11
CA THR A 460 16.46 -21.45 -1.10
C THR A 460 15.44 -21.54 -2.24
N LYS A 461 15.63 -22.41 -3.24
CA LYS A 461 14.81 -22.47 -4.49
C LYS A 461 13.71 -23.54 -4.52
N GLY A 462 13.42 -24.21 -3.41
CA GLY A 462 12.30 -25.17 -3.38
C GLY A 462 12.42 -26.33 -2.40
N GLY A 463 13.51 -26.41 -1.63
CA GLY A 463 13.69 -27.42 -0.60
C GLY A 463 13.66 -26.84 0.81
N THR A 464 13.09 -27.58 1.75
CA THR A 464 13.46 -27.42 3.16
C THR A 464 14.94 -27.77 3.30
N VAL A 465 15.67 -27.13 4.21
CA VAL A 465 17.07 -27.50 4.50
C VAL A 465 17.15 -28.99 4.84
N LYS A 466 16.16 -29.51 5.58
CA LYS A 466 15.98 -30.95 5.84
C LYS A 466 15.67 -31.78 4.59
N GLY A 467 14.90 -31.26 3.64
CA GLY A 467 14.56 -31.93 2.38
C GLY A 467 15.78 -32.14 1.50
N LEU A 468 16.62 -31.10 1.34
CA LEU A 468 17.90 -31.24 0.63
C LEU A 468 18.93 -32.01 1.42
N ILE A 469 18.92 -31.90 2.75
CA ILE A 469 19.72 -32.75 3.61
C ILE A 469 19.28 -34.22 3.53
N LYS A 470 18.03 -34.52 3.19
CA LYS A 470 17.55 -35.90 3.05
C LYS A 470 17.65 -36.44 1.62
N GLU A 471 17.44 -35.58 0.62
CA GLU A 471 17.54 -35.89 -0.81
C GLU A 471 18.99 -35.97 -1.29
N LYS A 472 19.90 -35.18 -0.70
CA LYS A 472 21.35 -35.27 -0.91
C LYS A 472 22.10 -36.00 0.21
N ASP A 473 21.38 -36.63 1.15
CA ASP A 473 21.94 -37.45 2.24
C ASP A 473 23.02 -36.72 3.08
N LEU A 474 22.70 -35.52 3.58
CA LEU A 474 23.56 -34.61 4.33
C LEU A 474 23.34 -34.65 5.86
N VAL A 475 22.64 -35.65 6.44
CA VAL A 475 22.43 -35.69 7.90
C VAL A 475 23.69 -36.20 8.61
N GLN A 476 24.27 -35.30 9.40
CA GLN A 476 25.22 -35.49 10.50
C GLN A 476 26.62 -36.06 10.18
N ALA A 477 27.58 -35.19 10.45
CA ALA A 477 28.95 -35.45 10.90
C ALA A 477 29.93 -36.18 9.97
N ASN A 478 29.54 -36.86 8.90
CA ASN A 478 30.50 -37.60 8.06
C ASN A 478 30.36 -37.44 6.53
N ILE A 479 29.47 -36.57 6.02
CA ILE A 479 29.29 -36.36 4.58
C ILE A 479 30.22 -35.26 4.04
N VAL A 480 31.52 -35.47 4.21
CA VAL A 480 32.54 -35.03 3.25
C VAL A 480 32.86 -36.21 2.30
N VAL A 481 32.51 -37.44 2.67
CA VAL A 481 32.91 -38.66 1.98
C VAL A 481 31.83 -39.20 1.01
N ALA A 482 30.53 -39.03 1.28
CA ALA A 482 29.48 -39.76 0.55
C ALA A 482 29.05 -39.15 -0.81
N LEU A 483 29.19 -37.83 -1.02
CA LEU A 483 28.87 -37.19 -2.31
C LEU A 483 30.07 -37.08 -3.26
N GLY A 484 31.25 -37.57 -2.86
CA GLY A 484 32.50 -37.32 -3.58
C GLY A 484 32.88 -35.84 -3.64
N GLU A 485 32.15 -34.94 -2.97
CA GLU A 485 32.37 -33.49 -2.93
C GLU A 485 33.06 -33.05 -1.63
N ALA A 486 34.08 -33.80 -1.21
CA ALA A 486 34.99 -33.31 -0.19
C ALA A 486 35.65 -32.03 -0.69
N ARG A 487 35.49 -30.92 0.05
CA ARG A 487 36.37 -29.77 -0.15
C ARG A 487 37.78 -30.24 0.13
N ILE A 488 38.67 -30.12 -0.86
CA ILE A 488 40.09 -30.39 -0.64
C ILE A 488 40.58 -29.27 0.27
N ALA A 489 40.77 -29.61 1.54
CA ALA A 489 41.26 -28.72 2.60
C ALA A 489 42.65 -29.13 3.09
N ASP A 490 43.21 -30.22 2.57
CA ASP A 490 44.61 -30.60 2.78
C ASP A 490 45.52 -29.61 2.03
N PRO A 491 46.35 -28.83 2.73
CA PRO A 491 47.32 -27.94 2.10
C PRO A 491 48.22 -28.65 1.08
N ALA A 492 48.63 -29.89 1.36
CA ALA A 492 49.58 -30.63 0.51
C ALA A 492 48.97 -31.03 -0.83
N GLU A 493 47.67 -31.35 -0.84
CA GLU A 493 46.96 -31.71 -2.08
C GLU A 493 46.70 -30.47 -2.94
N ILE A 494 46.32 -29.34 -2.32
CA ILE A 494 46.19 -28.05 -3.02
C ILE A 494 47.54 -27.59 -3.58
N GLU A 495 48.62 -27.74 -2.81
CA GLU A 495 49.96 -27.37 -3.23
C GLU A 495 50.41 -28.15 -4.48
N LYS A 496 50.17 -29.47 -4.54
CA LYS A 496 50.44 -30.28 -5.73
C LYS A 496 49.64 -29.82 -6.95
N MET A 497 48.37 -29.44 -6.77
CA MET A 497 47.54 -28.92 -7.86
C MET A 497 48.04 -27.56 -8.35
N VAL A 498 48.44 -26.68 -7.43
CA VAL A 498 49.04 -25.39 -7.75
C VAL A 498 50.35 -25.60 -8.53
N GLU A 499 51.26 -26.44 -8.06
CA GLU A 499 52.53 -26.74 -8.75
C GLU A 499 52.31 -27.30 -10.15
N LYS A 500 51.37 -28.24 -10.30
CA LYS A 500 51.03 -28.79 -11.61
C LYS A 500 50.52 -27.71 -12.57
N VAL A 501 49.62 -26.83 -12.13
CA VAL A 501 49.10 -25.74 -12.95
C VAL A 501 50.21 -24.74 -13.32
N LEU A 502 51.16 -24.48 -12.41
CA LEU A 502 52.30 -23.60 -12.69
C LEU A 502 53.25 -24.19 -13.73
N VAL A 503 53.53 -25.49 -13.66
CA VAL A 503 54.36 -26.22 -14.64
C VAL A 503 53.69 -26.30 -16.01
N GLU A 504 52.36 -26.48 -16.05
CA GLU A 504 51.59 -26.55 -17.29
C GLU A 504 51.40 -25.18 -17.98
N ASN A 505 51.66 -24.07 -17.26
CA ASN A 505 51.44 -22.70 -17.77
C ASN A 505 52.68 -21.78 -17.57
N PRO A 506 53.86 -22.15 -18.11
CA PRO A 506 55.11 -21.44 -17.84
C PRO A 506 55.12 -20.01 -18.39
N LYS A 507 54.50 -19.78 -19.56
CA LYS A 507 54.42 -18.44 -20.18
C LYS A 507 53.61 -17.46 -19.33
N GLN A 508 52.52 -17.91 -18.73
CA GLN A 508 51.67 -17.10 -17.87
C GLN A 508 52.34 -16.83 -16.52
N LEU A 509 53.17 -17.76 -16.05
CA LEU A 509 53.95 -17.60 -14.82
C LEU A 509 55.03 -16.53 -14.99
N GLU A 510 55.76 -16.56 -16.10
CA GLU A 510 56.72 -15.50 -16.45
C GLU A 510 56.04 -14.14 -16.58
N GLN A 511 54.86 -14.07 -17.20
CA GLN A 511 54.11 -12.81 -17.32
C GLN A 511 53.62 -12.28 -15.98
N TYR A 512 53.20 -13.16 -15.06
CA TYR A 512 52.82 -12.77 -13.70
C TYR A 512 54.04 -12.21 -12.95
N ARG A 513 55.18 -12.92 -12.99
CA ARG A 513 56.45 -12.49 -12.37
C ARG A 513 57.03 -11.23 -13.03
N GLY A 514 56.71 -10.98 -14.29
CA GLY A 514 56.98 -9.73 -15.01
C GLY A 514 56.04 -8.57 -14.70
N GLY A 515 55.14 -8.71 -13.70
CA GLY A 515 54.32 -7.61 -13.16
C GLY A 515 52.83 -7.64 -13.54
N LYS A 516 52.35 -8.62 -14.32
CA LYS A 516 50.91 -8.74 -14.65
C LYS A 516 50.12 -9.48 -13.55
N THR A 517 49.95 -8.82 -12.40
CA THR A 517 49.30 -9.38 -11.19
C THR A 517 47.86 -9.88 -11.40
N LYS A 518 47.13 -9.36 -12.40
CA LYS A 518 45.77 -9.85 -12.76
C LYS A 518 45.73 -11.32 -13.18
N LEU A 519 46.86 -11.93 -13.55
CA LEU A 519 46.95 -13.35 -13.88
C LEU A 519 46.76 -14.27 -12.67
N GLN A 520 46.76 -13.75 -11.44
CA GLN A 520 46.40 -14.53 -10.24
C GLN A 520 44.99 -15.17 -10.37
N GLY A 521 44.02 -14.42 -10.91
CA GLY A 521 42.66 -14.94 -11.13
C GLY A 521 42.60 -16.06 -12.18
N PHE A 522 43.49 -16.01 -13.18
CA PHE A 522 43.63 -17.09 -14.16
C PHE A 522 44.15 -18.37 -13.51
N PHE A 523 45.22 -18.28 -12.71
CA PHE A 523 45.76 -19.45 -11.99
C PHE A 523 44.78 -20.01 -10.97
N ALA A 524 44.09 -19.15 -10.21
CA ALA A 524 43.03 -19.59 -9.30
C ALA A 524 41.91 -20.33 -10.05
N GLY A 525 41.49 -19.81 -11.21
CA GLY A 525 40.50 -20.46 -12.08
C GLY A 525 40.95 -21.83 -12.60
N GLN A 526 42.23 -21.98 -12.98
CA GLN A 526 42.77 -23.25 -13.46
C GLN A 526 42.89 -24.29 -12.35
N VAL A 527 43.31 -23.89 -11.14
CA VAL A 527 43.36 -24.81 -9.99
C VAL A 527 41.94 -25.19 -9.54
N MET A 528 40.98 -24.25 -9.61
CA MET A 528 39.57 -24.58 -9.39
C MET A 528 39.03 -25.55 -10.44
N LYS A 529 39.46 -25.44 -11.70
CA LYS A 529 39.10 -26.38 -12.77
C LYS A 529 39.71 -27.76 -12.55
N ALA A 530 40.99 -27.82 -12.17
CA ALA A 530 41.70 -29.06 -11.85
C ALA A 530 41.10 -29.78 -10.63
N SER A 531 40.70 -29.03 -9.61
CA SER A 531 40.00 -29.55 -8.43
C SER A 531 38.50 -29.79 -8.65
N LYS A 532 37.97 -29.60 -9.87
CA LYS A 532 36.54 -29.70 -10.19
C LYS A 532 35.64 -28.87 -9.26
N GLY A 533 36.08 -27.69 -8.85
CA GLY A 533 35.31 -26.82 -7.94
C GLY A 533 35.51 -27.13 -6.46
N LYS A 534 36.41 -28.04 -6.08
CA LYS A 534 36.50 -28.59 -4.72
C LYS A 534 37.59 -27.98 -3.83
N ALA A 535 38.58 -27.28 -4.38
CA ALA A 535 39.61 -26.66 -3.54
C ALA A 535 39.02 -25.56 -2.64
N ASN A 536 39.46 -25.49 -1.38
CA ASN A 536 39.08 -24.41 -0.46
C ASN A 536 39.59 -23.06 -1.00
N PRO A 537 38.73 -22.07 -1.32
CA PRO A 537 39.17 -20.82 -1.96
C PRO A 537 40.11 -19.97 -1.10
N GLY A 538 39.95 -19.98 0.23
CA GLY A 538 40.82 -19.22 1.14
C GLY A 538 42.22 -19.81 1.20
N LEU A 539 42.31 -21.13 1.37
CA LEU A 539 43.58 -21.85 1.42
C LEU A 539 44.29 -21.85 0.06
N LEU A 540 43.53 -22.02 -1.03
CA LEU A 540 44.01 -21.94 -2.41
C LEU A 540 44.66 -20.58 -2.68
N ASN A 541 43.95 -19.48 -2.38
CA ASN A 541 44.49 -18.15 -2.65
C ASN A 541 45.77 -17.87 -1.84
N LYS A 542 45.88 -18.40 -0.63
CA LYS A 542 47.08 -18.27 0.21
C LYS A 542 48.27 -19.04 -0.40
N ILE A 543 48.10 -20.35 -0.65
CA ILE A 543 49.16 -21.22 -1.21
C ILE A 543 49.56 -20.77 -2.61
N LEU A 544 48.59 -20.38 -3.44
CA LEU A 544 48.84 -19.87 -4.78
C LEU A 544 49.68 -18.58 -4.75
N LEU A 545 49.35 -17.65 -3.86
CA LEU A 545 50.11 -16.41 -3.71
C LEU A 545 51.55 -16.68 -3.22
N GLU A 546 51.72 -17.62 -2.28
CA GLU A 546 53.04 -18.05 -1.80
C GLU A 546 53.88 -18.66 -2.93
N LYS A 547 53.32 -19.57 -3.75
CA LYS A 547 54.05 -20.23 -4.86
C LYS A 547 54.31 -19.32 -6.05
N LEU A 548 53.39 -18.42 -6.37
CA LEU A 548 53.59 -17.43 -7.44
C LEU A 548 54.73 -16.45 -7.12
N ASN A 549 54.88 -16.10 -5.84
CA ASN A 549 55.89 -15.15 -5.35
C ASN A 549 57.18 -15.82 -4.84
N ALA A 550 57.19 -17.15 -4.66
CA ALA A 550 58.41 -17.89 -4.36
C ALA A 550 59.41 -17.69 -5.50
N LYS A 551 60.57 -17.10 -5.19
CA LYS A 551 61.68 -16.96 -6.14
C LYS A 551 62.22 -18.37 -6.43
N SER A 552 62.23 -18.72 -7.72
CA SER A 552 62.96 -19.89 -8.22
C SER A 552 64.47 -19.68 -8.02
#